data_AF-A0A522S7D3-F1
#
_entry.id   AF-A0A522S7D3-F1
#
_cell.length_a   1.000
_cell.length_b   1.000
_cell.length_c   1.000
_cell.angle_alpha   90.00
_cell.angle_beta   90.00
_cell.angle_gamma   90.00
#
_symmetry.space_group_name_H-M   'P 1'
#
loop_
_entity.id
_entity.type
_entity.pdbx_description
1 polymer ?
#
loop_
_entity_poly.entity_id
_entity_poly.type
_entity_poly.pdbx_seq_one_letter_code
_entity_poly.pdbx_strand_id
1 'polypeptide(L)'
;MEDWASQCFALRDELIDVAQRQVLQQAVGYPFHLLPIELAQQTTGAGTAFLRWRKHDRSAMGVALWQELIANTGTPVNLLADLHAIELQRITLNMQISLLHTLGRQARGCASKAAAAEDAYLRRLKFIPPAVRDR
;
A
#
# COMPACT_ATOMS: atom_id res chain seq x y z
N MET A 1 12.63 -13.10 -11.00
CA MET A 1 11.67 -12.98 -9.88
C MET A 1 12.11 -11.91 -8.88
N GLU A 2 13.40 -11.81 -8.56
CA GLU A 2 13.90 -10.71 -7.73
C GLU A 2 13.63 -9.33 -8.35
N ASP A 3 13.84 -9.18 -9.66
CA ASP A 3 13.54 -7.93 -10.38
C ASP A 3 12.06 -7.55 -10.30
N TRP A 4 11.17 -8.55 -10.42
CA TRP A 4 9.73 -8.34 -10.28
C TRP A 4 9.35 -7.90 -8.86
N ALA A 5 9.99 -8.48 -7.84
CA ALA A 5 9.79 -8.05 -6.45
C ALA A 5 10.22 -6.59 -6.25
N SER A 6 11.37 -6.21 -6.80
CA SER A 6 11.88 -4.84 -6.76
C SER A 6 10.95 -3.86 -7.46
N GLN A 7 10.43 -4.21 -8.66
CA GLN A 7 9.45 -3.40 -9.38
C GLN A 7 8.15 -3.22 -8.59
N CYS A 8 7.64 -4.27 -7.94
CA CYS A 8 6.46 -4.17 -7.09
C CYS A 8 6.65 -3.18 -5.94
N PHE A 9 7.82 -3.21 -5.28
CA PHE A 9 8.11 -2.28 -4.19
C PHE A 9 8.32 -0.85 -4.69
N ALA A 10 8.99 -0.65 -5.83
CA ALA A 10 9.15 0.67 -6.44
C ALA A 10 7.80 1.30 -6.78
N LEU A 11 6.93 0.57 -7.48
CA LEU A 11 5.58 1.04 -7.81
C LEU A 11 4.74 1.31 -6.56
N ARG A 12 4.88 0.50 -5.50
CA ARG A 12 4.20 0.73 -4.22
C ARG A 12 4.64 2.07 -3.63
N ASP A 13 5.94 2.36 -3.65
CA ASP A 13 6.50 3.57 -3.06
C ASP A 13 6.10 4.81 -3.88
N GLU A 14 6.05 4.69 -5.21
CA GLU A 14 5.48 5.72 -6.08
C GLU A 14 4.00 6.02 -5.78
N LEU A 15 3.18 4.99 -5.52
CA LEU A 15 1.79 5.21 -5.12
C LEU A 15 1.65 5.88 -3.75
N ILE A 16 2.54 5.58 -2.81
CA ILE A 16 2.61 6.27 -1.52
C ILE A 16 2.93 7.76 -1.75
N ASP A 17 3.88 8.06 -2.64
CA ASP A 17 4.23 9.45 -2.98
C ASP A 17 3.09 10.18 -3.69
N VAL A 18 2.32 9.50 -4.55
CA VAL A 18 1.12 10.07 -5.17
C VAL A 18 0.05 10.36 -4.12
N ALA A 19 -0.19 9.43 -3.20
CA ALA A 19 -1.11 9.62 -2.09
C ALA A 19 -0.73 10.87 -1.25
N GLN A 20 0.57 11.07 -1.02
CA GLN A 20 1.07 12.21 -0.26
C GLN A 20 0.99 13.54 -1.03
N ARG A 21 1.35 13.56 -2.32
CA ARG A 21 1.44 14.79 -3.10
C ARG A 21 0.11 15.28 -3.68
N GLN A 22 -0.84 14.37 -3.93
CA GLN A 22 -2.11 14.73 -4.57
C GLN A 22 -3.27 14.67 -3.58
N VAL A 23 -3.56 13.49 -3.04
CA VAL A 23 -4.76 13.28 -2.22
C VAL A 23 -4.66 14.00 -0.88
N LEU A 24 -3.52 13.91 -0.19
CA LEU A 24 -3.35 14.64 1.07
C LEU A 24 -3.33 16.15 0.86
N GLN A 25 -2.67 16.65 -0.18
CA GLN A 25 -2.65 18.10 -0.46
C GLN A 25 -4.06 18.64 -0.72
N GLN A 26 -4.92 17.89 -1.40
CA GLN A 26 -6.33 18.24 -1.57
C GLN A 26 -7.10 18.20 -0.24
N ALA A 27 -6.91 17.14 0.56
CA ALA A 27 -7.65 16.93 1.80
C ALA A 27 -7.22 17.85 2.96
N VAL A 28 -6.03 18.44 2.92
CA VAL A 28 -5.55 19.43 3.91
C VAL A 28 -5.72 20.89 3.44
N GLY A 29 -6.24 21.11 2.23
CA GLY A 29 -6.54 22.44 1.70
C GLY A 29 -7.84 23.04 2.24
N TYR A 30 -8.08 24.33 1.98
CA TYR A 30 -9.39 24.94 2.21
C TYR A 30 -10.42 24.36 1.22
N PRO A 31 -11.66 24.06 1.64
CA PRO A 31 -12.21 24.23 3.00
C PRO A 31 -12.07 22.98 3.89
N PHE A 32 -11.44 21.91 3.41
CA PHE A 32 -11.37 20.62 4.13
C PHE A 32 -10.61 20.68 5.46
N HIS A 33 -9.61 21.57 5.60
CA HIS A 33 -8.90 21.74 6.88
C HIS A 33 -9.78 22.26 8.03
N LEU A 34 -10.99 22.78 7.74
CA LEU A 34 -11.94 23.24 8.75
C LEU A 34 -12.79 22.10 9.32
N LEU A 35 -12.72 20.92 8.71
CA LEU A 35 -13.48 19.75 9.15
C LEU A 35 -12.93 19.22 10.49
N PRO A 36 -13.78 18.61 11.33
CA PRO A 36 -13.36 18.09 12.64
C PRO A 36 -12.45 16.86 12.53
N ILE A 37 -12.23 16.35 11.32
CA ILE A 37 -11.42 15.19 10.99
C ILE A 37 -10.53 15.53 9.81
N GLU A 38 -9.42 14.80 9.67
CA GLU A 38 -8.51 14.93 8.54
C GLU A 38 -8.19 13.56 7.95
N LEU A 39 -7.81 13.57 6.67
CA LEU A 39 -7.15 12.44 6.05
C LEU A 39 -5.65 12.57 6.30
N ALA A 40 -5.01 11.51 6.79
CA ALA A 40 -3.60 11.51 7.09
C ALA A 40 -2.91 10.20 6.72
N GLN A 41 -1.59 10.26 6.53
CA GLN A 41 -0.76 9.08 6.32
C GLN A 41 -0.44 8.38 7.65
N GLN A 42 -0.51 7.06 7.64
CA GLN A 42 -0.12 6.18 8.72
C GLN A 42 0.92 5.18 8.21
N THR A 43 2.14 5.28 8.74
CA THR A 43 3.23 4.33 8.47
C THR A 43 3.05 3.05 9.30
N THR A 44 3.36 1.90 8.70
CA THR A 44 3.33 0.59 9.35
C THR A 44 4.74 0.05 9.58
N GLY A 45 4.90 -0.90 10.51
CA GLY A 45 6.18 -1.57 10.74
C GLY A 45 6.67 -2.43 9.56
N ALA A 46 5.84 -2.65 8.54
CA ALA A 46 6.21 -3.39 7.33
C ALA A 46 6.78 -2.48 6.22
N GLY A 47 7.06 -1.22 6.53
CA GLY A 47 7.57 -0.25 5.55
C GLY A 47 6.53 0.12 4.49
N THR A 48 5.26 0.13 4.86
CA THR A 48 4.17 0.66 4.03
C THR A 48 3.53 1.86 4.70
N ALA A 49 2.82 2.67 3.93
CA ALA A 49 2.03 3.75 4.47
C ALA A 49 0.65 3.79 3.83
N PHE A 50 -0.37 4.10 4.63
CA PHE A 50 -1.76 4.13 4.19
C PHE A 50 -2.42 5.45 4.57
N LEU A 51 -3.41 5.86 3.79
CA LEU A 51 -4.26 6.99 4.10
C LEU A 51 -5.37 6.57 5.07
N ARG A 52 -5.63 7.38 6.10
CA ARG A 52 -6.62 7.11 7.13
C ARG A 52 -7.29 8.38 7.62
N TRP A 53 -8.62 8.32 7.75
CA TRP A 53 -9.38 9.33 8.47
C TRP A 53 -9.04 9.29 9.95
N ARG A 54 -8.80 10.45 10.55
CA ARG A 54 -8.54 10.58 11.98
C ARG A 54 -9.03 11.93 12.50
N LYS A 55 -9.26 12.00 13.81
CA LYS A 55 -9.37 13.29 14.50
C LYS A 55 -7.99 13.96 14.59
N HIS A 56 -7.98 15.29 14.62
CA HIS A 56 -6.76 16.10 14.76
C HIS A 56 -5.97 15.77 16.04
N ASP A 57 -6.69 15.53 17.13
CA ASP A 57 -6.13 15.11 18.44
C ASP A 57 -5.69 13.63 18.46
N ARG A 58 -5.90 12.90 17.36
CA ARG A 58 -5.60 11.47 17.19
C ARG A 58 -6.35 10.54 18.16
N SER A 59 -7.41 11.00 18.81
CA SER A 59 -8.22 10.21 19.74
C SER A 59 -9.04 9.11 19.07
N ALA A 60 -9.41 9.32 17.79
CA ALA A 60 -10.17 8.36 16.99
C ALA A 60 -9.67 8.30 15.55
N MET A 61 -9.88 7.16 14.90
CA MET A 61 -9.50 6.93 13.51
C MET A 61 -10.39 5.88 12.83
N GLY A 62 -10.46 5.95 11.51
CA GLY A 62 -11.19 5.00 10.67
C GLY A 62 -12.33 5.62 9.89
N VAL A 63 -12.92 4.84 9.00
CA VAL A 63 -13.95 5.29 8.05
C VAL A 63 -15.25 5.75 8.73
N ALA A 64 -15.53 5.29 9.95
CA ALA A 64 -16.69 5.73 10.73
C ALA A 64 -16.72 7.25 10.92
N LEU A 65 -15.56 7.88 11.10
CA LEU A 65 -15.44 9.34 11.20
C LEU A 65 -15.93 10.05 9.93
N TRP A 66 -15.56 9.53 8.75
CA TRP A 66 -16.02 10.06 7.47
C TRP A 66 -17.52 9.81 7.26
N GLN A 67 -18.03 8.64 7.67
CA GLN A 67 -19.47 8.34 7.58
C GLN A 67 -20.30 9.28 8.47
N GLU A 68 -19.85 9.54 9.69
CA GLU A 68 -20.45 10.53 10.60
C GLU A 68 -20.43 11.94 9.98
N LEU A 69 -19.32 12.32 9.34
CA LEU A 69 -19.22 13.61 8.66
C LEU A 69 -20.21 13.73 7.49
N ILE A 70 -20.35 12.70 6.66
CA ILE A 70 -21.31 12.68 5.54
C ILE A 70 -22.76 12.70 6.04
N ALA A 71 -23.05 12.01 7.14
CA ALA A 71 -24.39 11.95 7.72
C ALA A 71 -24.81 13.23 8.46
N ASN A 72 -23.86 14.06 8.87
CA ASN A 72 -24.13 15.29 9.61
C ASN A 72 -24.78 16.35 8.70
N THR A 73 -26.00 16.78 9.03
CA THR A 73 -26.74 17.81 8.29
C THR A 73 -26.09 19.20 8.33
N GLY A 74 -25.15 19.42 9.26
CA GLY A 74 -24.31 20.62 9.32
C GLY A 74 -23.14 20.60 8.33
N THR A 75 -22.85 19.46 7.67
CA THR A 75 -21.83 19.39 6.63
C THR A 75 -22.34 20.10 5.36
N PRO A 76 -21.60 21.10 4.83
CA PRO A 76 -22.04 21.82 3.64
C PRO A 76 -22.21 20.89 2.43
N VAL A 77 -23.38 20.98 1.78
CA VAL A 77 -23.76 20.09 0.67
C VAL A 77 -22.76 20.14 -0.49
N ASN A 78 -22.18 21.32 -0.75
CA ASN A 78 -21.17 21.50 -1.79
C ASN A 78 -19.86 20.72 -1.54
N LEU A 79 -19.62 20.23 -0.31
CA LEU A 79 -18.44 19.42 0.02
C LEU A 79 -18.70 17.91 -0.08
N LEU A 80 -19.95 17.47 -0.15
CA LEU A 80 -20.28 16.05 -0.11
C LEU A 80 -19.71 15.28 -1.31
N ALA A 81 -19.76 15.89 -2.50
CA ALA A 81 -19.21 15.28 -3.71
C ALA A 81 -17.69 15.09 -3.61
N ASP A 82 -16.96 16.10 -3.13
CA ASP A 82 -15.51 16.03 -2.98
C ASP A 82 -15.10 15.09 -1.85
N LEU A 83 -15.81 15.10 -0.71
CA LEU A 83 -15.59 14.16 0.39
C LEU A 83 -15.78 12.71 -0.05
N HIS A 84 -16.78 12.45 -0.91
CA HIS A 84 -16.97 11.14 -1.53
C HIS A 84 -15.83 10.78 -2.47
N ALA A 85 -15.39 11.71 -3.33
CA ALA A 85 -14.26 11.49 -4.23
C ALA A 85 -12.96 11.18 -3.47
N ILE A 86 -12.67 11.90 -2.38
CA ILE A 86 -11.51 11.67 -1.52
C ILE A 86 -11.56 10.26 -0.90
N GLU A 87 -12.73 9.81 -0.43
CA GLU A 87 -12.86 8.46 0.11
C GLU A 87 -12.63 7.37 -0.94
N LEU A 88 -13.13 7.56 -2.17
CA LEU A 88 -12.85 6.64 -3.29
C LEU A 88 -11.36 6.59 -3.63
N GLN A 89 -10.68 7.72 -3.63
CA GLN A 89 -9.23 7.80 -3.82
C GLN A 89 -8.48 7.07 -2.70
N ARG A 90 -8.85 7.29 -1.44
CA ARG A 90 -8.28 6.62 -0.27
C ARG A 90 -8.41 5.10 -0.39
N ILE A 91 -9.61 4.60 -0.72
CA ILE A 91 -9.88 3.17 -0.89
C ILE A 91 -8.99 2.59 -2.00
N THR A 92 -8.99 3.23 -3.17
CA THR A 92 -8.25 2.77 -4.36
C THR A 92 -6.74 2.71 -4.08
N LEU A 93 -6.17 3.79 -3.56
CA LEU A 93 -4.73 3.88 -3.29
C LEU A 93 -4.31 2.87 -2.22
N ASN A 94 -5.05 2.79 -1.10
CA ASN A 94 -4.72 1.83 -0.05
C ASN A 94 -4.79 0.37 -0.55
N MET A 95 -5.77 0.06 -1.41
CA MET A 95 -5.87 -1.26 -2.05
C MET A 95 -4.66 -1.53 -2.94
N GLN A 96 -4.31 -0.62 -3.84
CA GLN A 96 -3.18 -0.79 -4.76
C GLN A 96 -1.85 -0.92 -4.03
N ILE A 97 -1.61 -0.10 -2.99
CA ILE A 97 -0.43 -0.19 -2.12
C ILE A 97 -0.38 -1.58 -1.44
N SER A 98 -1.52 -2.06 -0.94
CA SER A 98 -1.60 -3.40 -0.30
C SER A 98 -1.30 -4.53 -1.27
N LEU A 99 -1.84 -4.45 -2.50
CA LEU A 99 -1.63 -5.43 -3.55
C LEU A 99 -0.16 -5.48 -3.98
N LEU A 100 0.45 -4.34 -4.30
CA LEU A 100 1.85 -4.27 -4.71
C LEU A 100 2.80 -4.74 -3.61
N HIS A 101 2.53 -4.36 -2.35
CA HIS A 101 3.31 -4.87 -1.22
C HIS A 101 3.22 -6.39 -1.12
N THR A 102 2.02 -6.96 -1.25
CA THR A 102 1.80 -8.41 -1.19
C THR A 102 2.50 -9.13 -2.33
N LEU A 103 2.34 -8.64 -3.57
CA LEU A 103 2.99 -9.19 -4.76
C LEU A 103 4.52 -9.17 -4.62
N GLY A 104 5.08 -8.04 -4.16
CA GLY A 104 6.52 -7.91 -3.93
C GLY A 104 7.05 -8.92 -2.90
N ARG A 105 6.33 -9.10 -1.77
CA ARG A 105 6.72 -10.11 -0.77
C ARG A 105 6.65 -11.53 -1.30
N GLN A 106 5.60 -11.87 -2.05
CA GLN A 106 5.46 -13.19 -2.66
C GLN A 106 6.55 -13.45 -3.70
N ALA A 107 6.82 -12.48 -4.57
CA ALA A 107 7.86 -12.57 -5.59
C ALA A 107 9.25 -12.81 -4.98
N ARG A 108 9.61 -12.07 -3.91
CA ARG A 108 10.86 -12.29 -3.18
C ARG A 108 10.91 -13.68 -2.53
N GLY A 109 9.82 -14.10 -1.87
CA GLY A 109 9.72 -15.43 -1.29
C GLY A 109 9.90 -16.54 -2.32
N CYS A 110 9.31 -16.39 -3.51
CA CYS A 110 9.46 -17.32 -4.62
C CYS A 110 10.89 -17.31 -5.19
N ALA A 111 11.54 -16.14 -5.30
CA ALA A 111 12.94 -16.04 -5.72
C ALA A 111 13.87 -16.82 -4.78
N SER A 112 13.69 -16.67 -3.46
CA SER A 112 14.45 -17.44 -2.47
C SER A 112 14.22 -18.95 -2.59
N LYS A 113 12.97 -19.39 -2.78
CA LYS A 113 12.64 -20.82 -2.98
C LYS A 113 13.26 -21.39 -4.25
N ALA A 114 13.22 -20.63 -5.35
CA ALA A 114 13.83 -21.05 -6.61
C ALA A 114 15.36 -21.18 -6.49
N ALA A 115 16.01 -20.23 -5.82
CA ALA A 115 17.45 -20.31 -5.54
C ALA A 115 17.81 -21.52 -4.68
N ALA A 116 17.01 -21.82 -3.64
CA ALA A 116 17.21 -23.01 -2.81
C ALA A 116 17.04 -24.32 -3.59
N ALA A 117 16.06 -24.38 -4.50
CA ALA A 117 15.85 -25.53 -5.37
C ALA A 117 17.04 -25.74 -6.32
N GLU A 118 17.55 -24.67 -6.93
CA GLU A 118 18.73 -24.71 -7.79
C GLU A 118 19.98 -25.18 -7.03
N ASP A 119 20.23 -24.63 -5.83
CA ASP A 119 21.35 -25.07 -5.00
C ASP A 119 21.25 -26.57 -4.64
N ALA A 120 20.07 -27.06 -4.29
CA ALA A 120 19.87 -28.48 -4.02
C ALA A 120 20.18 -29.37 -5.24
N TYR A 121 19.74 -28.95 -6.44
CA TYR A 121 20.03 -29.62 -7.71
C TYR A 121 21.53 -29.63 -8.02
N LEU A 122 22.19 -28.46 -7.96
CA LEU A 122 23.62 -28.32 -8.21
C LEU A 122 24.47 -29.10 -7.20
N ARG A 123 24.07 -29.12 -5.93
CA ARG A 123 24.72 -29.96 -4.91
C ARG A 123 24.66 -31.43 -5.29
N ARG A 124 23.49 -31.95 -5.71
CA ARG A 124 23.38 -33.35 -6.13
C ARG A 124 24.28 -33.66 -7.32
N LEU A 125 24.31 -32.79 -8.34
CA LEU A 125 25.13 -32.97 -9.54
C LEU A 125 26.63 -33.07 -9.24
N LYS A 126 27.15 -32.35 -8.24
CA LYS A 126 28.56 -32.41 -7.83
C LYS A 126 29.01 -33.80 -7.37
N PHE A 127 28.07 -34.61 -6.86
CA PHE A 127 28.34 -35.97 -6.37
C PHE A 127 27.91 -37.07 -7.36
N ILE A 128 27.54 -36.71 -8.59
CA ILE A 128 27.25 -37.68 -9.65
C ILE A 128 28.53 -37.91 -10.47
N PRO A 129 29.03 -39.16 -10.58
CA PRO A 129 30.19 -39.48 -11.40
C PRO A 129 29.97 -39.08 -12.88
N PRO A 130 31.02 -38.59 -13.58
CA PRO A 130 30.90 -38.14 -14.98
C PRO A 130 30.27 -39.19 -15.91
N ALA A 131 30.59 -40.48 -15.70
CA ALA A 131 30.07 -41.60 -16.50
C ALA A 131 28.54 -41.80 -16.45
N VAL A 132 27.86 -41.21 -15.47
CA VAL A 132 26.39 -41.26 -15.31
C VAL A 132 25.74 -39.93 -15.71
N ARG A 133 26.52 -38.86 -15.87
CA ARG A 133 26.04 -37.48 -16.09
C ARG A 133 25.76 -37.17 -17.57
N ASP A 134 26.40 -37.91 -18.48
CA ASP A 134 26.34 -37.72 -19.94
C ASP A 134 25.48 -38.78 -20.68
N ARG A 135 24.69 -39.58 -19.97
CA ARG A 135 23.68 -40.49 -20.53
C ARG A 135 22.28 -39.89 -20.41
#